data_AF-A0A519JJ77-F1
#
_entry.id   AF-A0A519JJ77-F1
#
_cell.length_a   1.000
_cell.length_b   1.000
_cell.length_c   1.000
_cell.angle_alpha   90.00
_cell.angle_beta   90.00
_cell.angle_gamma   90.00
#
_symmetry.space_group_name_H-M   'P 1'
#
loop_
_entity.id
_entity.type
_entity.pdbx_description
1 polymer ?
#
loop_
_entity_poly.entity_id
_entity_poly.type
_entity_poly.pdbx_seq_one_letter_code
_entity_poly.pdbx_strand_id
1 'polypeptide(L)'
;ITPARLSADVEAKVRETAAKVYESLGMTGFSRADFIIMDDVPHFIEINTNPGLSPQSIFPQQAAHANMKFSDLLDNEIELALKRKVLWRK
;
A
#
# COMPACT_ATOMS: atom_id res chain seq x y z
N ILE A 1 13.11 -8.00 -0.53
CA ILE A 1 14.05 -7.06 -1.19
C ILE A 1 13.19 -5.94 -1.74
N THR A 2 13.62 -4.69 -1.52
CA THR A 2 12.88 -3.49 -1.94
C THR A 2 13.86 -2.57 -2.66
N PRO A 3 13.63 -2.23 -3.95
CA PRO A 3 12.48 -2.60 -4.77
C PRO A 3 12.51 -4.06 -5.24
N ALA A 4 11.37 -4.55 -5.73
CA ALA A 4 11.31 -5.82 -6.43
C ALA A 4 12.07 -5.73 -7.76
N ARG A 5 12.71 -6.83 -8.18
CA ARG A 5 13.42 -6.90 -9.47
C ARG A 5 12.41 -7.24 -10.57
N LEU A 6 11.77 -6.21 -11.12
CA LEU A 6 10.75 -6.33 -12.17
C LEU A 6 11.17 -5.52 -13.40
N SER A 7 10.65 -5.88 -14.57
CA SER A 7 10.71 -4.99 -15.73
C SER A 7 9.80 -3.78 -15.50
N ALA A 8 10.06 -2.68 -16.20
CA ALA A 8 9.24 -1.47 -16.10
C ALA A 8 7.77 -1.74 -16.46
N ASP A 9 7.52 -2.60 -17.45
CA ASP A 9 6.17 -2.97 -17.88
C ASP A 9 5.40 -3.74 -16.80
N VAL A 10 6.07 -4.69 -16.12
CA VAL A 10 5.45 -5.46 -15.02
C VAL A 10 5.23 -4.57 -13.80
N GLU A 11 6.18 -3.69 -13.48
CA GLU A 11 6.01 -2.73 -12.38
C GLU A 11 4.81 -1.80 -12.63
N ALA A 12 4.65 -1.29 -13.85
CA ALA A 12 3.51 -0.46 -14.23
C ALA A 12 2.17 -1.21 -14.05
N LYS A 13 2.09 -2.46 -14.52
CA LYS A 13 0.89 -3.31 -14.33
C LYS A 13 0.58 -3.55 -12.85
N VAL A 14 1.59 -3.79 -12.02
CA VAL A 14 1.41 -3.98 -10.56
C VAL A 14 0.85 -2.71 -9.93
N ARG A 15 1.42 -1.53 -10.25
CA ARG A 15 0.95 -0.24 -9.73
C ARG A 15 -0.49 0.07 -10.14
N GLU A 16 -0.83 -0.13 -11.42
CA GLU A 16 -2.19 0.06 -11.93
C GLU A 16 -3.18 -0.88 -11.24
N THR A 17 -2.84 -2.16 -11.13
CA THR A 17 -3.71 -3.16 -10.48
C THR A 17 -3.89 -2.86 -9.00
N ALA A 18 -2.83 -2.46 -8.30
CA ALA A 18 -2.90 -2.08 -6.88
C ALA A 18 -3.82 -0.88 -6.65
N ALA A 19 -3.71 0.17 -7.49
CA ALA A 19 -4.61 1.32 -7.42
C ALA A 19 -6.07 0.92 -7.66
N LYS A 20 -6.33 0.10 -8.69
CA LYS A 20 -7.67 -0.40 -9.00
C LYS A 20 -8.28 -1.21 -7.85
N VAL A 21 -7.50 -2.10 -7.23
CA VAL A 21 -7.95 -2.88 -6.06
C VAL A 21 -8.28 -1.95 -4.89
N TYR A 22 -7.40 -0.99 -4.59
CA TYR A 22 -7.58 -0.03 -3.50
C TYR A 22 -8.89 0.76 -3.65
N GLU A 23 -9.15 1.29 -4.85
CA GLU A 23 -10.39 2.00 -5.17
C GLU A 23 -11.62 1.09 -5.13
N SER A 24 -11.53 -0.10 -5.73
CA SER A 24 -12.66 -1.05 -5.82
C SER A 24 -13.13 -1.54 -4.46
N LEU A 25 -12.22 -1.63 -3.49
CA LEU A 25 -12.53 -2.04 -2.12
C LEU A 25 -12.92 -0.86 -1.21
N GLY A 26 -12.99 0.37 -1.73
CA GLY A 26 -13.36 1.55 -0.94
C GLY A 26 -12.36 1.86 0.17
N MET A 27 -11.09 1.56 -0.07
CA MET A 27 -10.03 1.75 0.93
C MET A 27 -9.77 3.24 1.19
N THR A 28 -9.30 3.52 2.39
CA THR A 28 -8.90 4.86 2.85
C THR A 28 -7.63 4.71 3.67
N GLY A 29 -6.77 5.74 3.66
CA GLY A 29 -5.52 5.68 4.41
C GLY A 29 -4.42 4.95 3.65
N PHE A 30 -3.73 4.03 4.33
CA PHE A 30 -2.73 3.16 3.69
C PHE A 30 -3.15 1.69 3.68
N SER A 31 -2.55 0.94 2.76
CA SER A 31 -2.63 -0.52 2.73
C SER A 31 -1.39 -1.09 2.04
N ARG A 32 -1.17 -2.40 2.18
CA ARG A 32 -0.22 -3.16 1.36
C ARG A 32 -0.98 -4.19 0.56
N ALA A 33 -0.87 -4.15 -0.76
CA ALA A 33 -1.43 -5.16 -1.65
C ALA A 33 -0.32 -6.13 -2.08
N ASP A 34 -0.61 -7.43 -1.97
CA ASP A 34 0.33 -8.50 -2.29
C ASP A 34 -0.09 -9.21 -3.57
N PHE A 35 0.90 -9.52 -4.41
CA PHE A 35 0.71 -10.09 -5.75
C PHE A 35 1.65 -11.26 -5.98
N ILE A 36 1.20 -12.25 -6.74
CA ILE A 36 2.05 -13.24 -7.41
C ILE A 36 2.14 -12.84 -8.89
N ILE A 37 3.34 -12.82 -9.46
CA ILE A 37 3.54 -12.58 -10.89
C ILE A 37 3.66 -13.94 -11.60
N MET A 38 2.81 -14.17 -12.61
CA MET A 38 2.90 -15.33 -13.52
C MET A 38 2.87 -14.80 -14.95
N ASP A 39 3.83 -15.20 -15.78
CA ASP A 39 3.92 -14.79 -17.19
C ASP A 39 3.80 -13.26 -17.39
N ASP A 40 4.52 -12.48 -16.57
CA ASP A 40 4.49 -11.00 -16.57
C ASP A 40 3.10 -10.38 -16.30
N VAL A 41 2.20 -11.16 -15.68
CA VAL A 41 0.86 -10.74 -15.23
C VAL A 41 0.78 -10.74 -13.70
N PRO A 42 0.40 -9.61 -13.07
CA PRO A 42 0.17 -9.56 -11.63
C PRO A 42 -1.18 -10.16 -11.25
N HIS A 43 -1.15 -11.17 -10.38
CA HIS A 43 -2.32 -11.78 -9.76
C HIS A 43 -2.44 -11.28 -8.32
N PHE A 44 -3.50 -10.53 -8.02
CA PHE A 44 -3.81 -10.05 -6.68
C PHE A 44 -4.11 -11.23 -5.74
N ILE A 45 -3.51 -11.22 -4.55
CA ILE A 45 -3.71 -12.25 -3.51
C ILE A 45 -4.53 -11.67 -2.37
N GLU A 46 -3.99 -10.62 -1.75
CA GLU A 46 -4.55 -10.04 -0.54
C GLU A 46 -4.23 -8.56 -0.41
N ILE A 47 -5.03 -7.89 0.42
CA ILE A 47 -4.79 -6.52 0.86
C ILE A 47 -4.71 -6.51 2.39
N ASN A 48 -3.64 -5.92 2.89
CA ASN A 48 -3.40 -5.71 4.31
C ASN A 48 -3.74 -4.26 4.63
N THR A 49 -4.82 -4.03 5.38
CA THR A 49 -5.27 -2.68 5.79
C THR A 49 -4.51 -2.13 7.00
N ASN A 50 -3.68 -2.95 7.63
CA ASN A 50 -2.77 -2.54 8.70
C ASN A 50 -1.45 -3.34 8.59
N PRO A 51 -0.60 -3.02 7.58
CA PRO A 51 0.68 -3.69 7.39
C PRO A 51 1.63 -3.50 8.58
N GLY A 52 2.65 -4.36 8.66
CA GLY A 52 3.74 -4.20 9.63
C GLY A 52 4.48 -2.87 9.46
N LEU A 53 4.76 -2.20 10.59
CA LEU A 53 5.35 -0.86 10.64
C LEU A 53 6.79 -0.83 11.18
N SER A 54 7.38 -1.99 11.49
CA SER A 54 8.78 -2.06 11.91
C SER A 54 9.73 -1.73 10.75
N PRO A 55 10.97 -1.24 11.00
CA PRO A 55 11.91 -0.91 9.92
C PRO A 55 12.19 -2.06 8.93
N GLN A 56 12.11 -3.31 9.40
CA GLN A 56 12.30 -4.52 8.58
C GLN A 56 11.05 -4.92 7.78
N SER A 57 9.91 -4.26 8.00
CA SER A 57 8.68 -4.50 7.26
C SER A 57 8.72 -3.90 5.85
N ILE A 58 7.98 -4.50 4.92
CA ILE A 58 7.94 -4.08 3.51
C ILE A 58 7.40 -2.65 3.36
N PHE A 59 6.36 -2.29 4.10
CA PHE A 59 5.69 -1.00 3.96
C PHE A 59 6.63 0.20 4.28
N PRO A 60 7.37 0.22 5.41
CA PRO A 60 8.40 1.23 5.65
C PRO A 60 9.55 1.23 4.63
N GLN A 61 9.96 0.06 4.13
CA GLN A 61 10.99 -0.02 3.09
C GLN A 61 10.53 0.57 1.76
N GLN A 62 9.26 0.35 1.38
CA GLN A 62 8.68 0.93 0.16
C GLN A 62 8.57 2.45 0.27
N ALA A 63 8.17 2.98 1.43
CA ALA A 63 8.15 4.41 1.70
C ALA A 63 9.55 5.03 1.55
N ALA A 64 10.56 4.43 2.17
CA ALA A 64 11.94 4.89 2.07
C ALA A 64 12.46 4.86 0.63
N HIS A 65 12.16 3.80 -0.12
CA HIS A 65 12.52 3.71 -1.54
C HIS A 65 11.83 4.80 -2.40
N ALA A 66 10.59 5.16 -2.05
CA ALA A 66 9.86 6.27 -2.66
C ALA A 66 10.33 7.66 -2.20
N ASN A 67 11.42 7.76 -1.42
CA ASN A 67 11.90 8.99 -0.78
C ASN A 67 10.86 9.68 0.10
N MET A 68 9.92 8.92 0.66
CA MET A 68 8.93 9.41 1.62
C MET A 68 9.44 9.14 3.03
N LYS A 69 9.41 10.16 3.91
CA LYS A 69 9.65 9.91 5.33
C LYS A 69 8.47 9.11 5.87
N PHE A 70 8.78 8.07 6.63
CA PHE A 70 7.74 7.23 7.21
C PHE A 70 6.84 8.02 8.19
N SER A 71 7.38 9.02 8.89
CA SER A 71 6.61 9.95 9.71
C SER A 71 5.49 10.64 8.92
N ASP A 72 5.79 11.08 7.70
CA ASP A 72 4.85 11.87 6.90
C ASP A 72 3.65 11.01 6.46
N LEU A 73 3.87 9.70 6.25
CA LEU A 73 2.79 8.73 5.99
C LEU A 73 1.91 8.50 7.22
N LEU A 74 2.51 8.42 8.40
CA LEU A 74 1.76 8.26 9.66
C LEU A 74 0.98 9.52 10.01
N ASP A 75 1.58 10.70 9.82
CA ASP A 75 0.90 11.99 10.00
C ASP A 75 -0.30 12.11 9.07
N ASN A 76 -0.16 11.70 7.80
CA ASN A 76 -1.28 11.66 6.86
C ASN A 76 -2.41 10.74 7.33
N GLU A 77 -2.09 9.54 7.83
CA GLU A 77 -3.11 8.62 8.37
C GLU A 77 -3.82 9.21 9.60
N ILE A 78 -3.07 9.84 10.50
CA ILE A 78 -3.62 10.50 11.69
C ILE A 78 -4.60 11.61 11.27
N GLU A 79 -4.23 12.42 10.28
CA GLU A 79 -5.12 13.46 9.75
C GLU A 79 -6.40 12.88 9.12
N LEU A 80 -6.28 11.79 8.35
CA LEU A 80 -7.42 11.11 7.74
C LEU A 80 -8.35 10.53 8.81
N ALA A 81 -7.78 9.93 9.86
CA ALA A 81 -8.53 9.41 11.00
C ALA A 81 -9.29 10.51 11.75
N LEU A 82 -8.66 11.66 12.01
CA LEU A 82 -9.30 12.80 12.67
C LEU A 82 -10.47 13.39 11.87
N LYS A 83 -10.40 13.35 10.53
CA LYS A 83 -11.48 13.82 9.63
C LYS A 83 -12.60 12.80 9.47
N ARG A 84 -12.40 11.54 9.88
CA ARG A 84 -13.35 10.45 9.65
C ARG A 84 -14.58 10.63 10.54
N LYS A 85 -15.77 10.56 9.95
CA LYS A 85 -17.02 10.50 10.73
C LYS A 85 -17.02 9.20 11.54
N VAL A 86 -17.09 9.33 12.86
CA VAL A 86 -17.24 8.18 13.76
C VAL A 86 -18.60 7.53 13.47
N LEU A 87 -18.58 6.33 12.90
CA LEU A 87 -19.79 5.57 12.57
C LEU A 87 -20.54 5.11 13.82
N TRP A 88 -19.83 4.95 14.94
CA TRP A 88 -20.36 4.48 16.21
C TRP A 88 -20.12 5.53 17.29
N ARG A 89 -21.11 6.41 17.52
CA ARG A 89 -21.21 7.17 18.75
C ARG A 89 -22.15 6.41 19.70
N LYS A 90 -21.65 6.00 20.86
CA LYS A 90 -22.52 5.64 21.99
C LYS A 90 -23.18 6.90 22.55
#